data_AF-A0ABC9TZD8-F1
#
_entry.id   AF-A0ABC9TZD8-F1
#
_cell.length_a   1.000
_cell.length_b   1.000
_cell.length_c   1.000
_cell.angle_alpha   90.00
_cell.angle_beta   90.00
_cell.angle_gamma   90.00
#
_symmetry.space_group_name_H-M   'P 1'
#
loop_
_entity.id
_entity.type
_entity.pdbx_description
1 polymer ?
#
loop_
_entity_poly.entity_id
_entity_poly.type
_entity_poly.pdbx_seq_one_letter_code
_entity_poly.pdbx_strand_id
1 'polypeptide(L)'
;MGGNIMTLWTVFTDVCLMGMVFLAGQILRAKVKFFQKFLIPPALIAGFLALIFGPNGFGIIPFSSSLGTYASVLIVVIFAAMAIGDKPAKGALSGPAIGGMFFNITGIAVLQYAVGMFLTVYVLNHFYSLNPGFGLMMATGYYGGHGTAAAVGQAYEALGWSEATDLAYTTATVGIVGGIILGIIIINWGARKNYTNYVRSPKALPVSMKTGLIPKAEQSTSTTGTISTICADPMAFHLALVLVPSILGYALSKYLAPIIGVEIPAFCTALLFGFIMNFCLHPICPEQKKASLREAPDTTIWKHYVTLPILLL
;
A
#
# COMPACT_ATOMS: atom_id res chain seq x y z
N MET A 1 -18.28 -22.68 -18.58
CA MET A 1 -19.70 -22.28 -18.50
C MET A 1 -19.76 -20.91 -17.84
N GLY A 2 -20.26 -19.90 -18.55
CA GLY A 2 -20.61 -18.58 -18.01
C GLY A 2 -19.48 -17.73 -17.40
N GLY A 3 -18.42 -17.43 -18.15
CA GLY A 3 -17.51 -16.35 -17.75
C GLY A 3 -18.27 -15.02 -17.85
N ASN A 4 -18.69 -14.47 -16.72
CA ASN A 4 -19.34 -13.16 -16.69
C ASN A 4 -18.40 -12.14 -17.34
N ILE A 5 -18.78 -11.64 -18.52
CA ILE A 5 -18.06 -10.56 -19.19
C ILE A 5 -18.14 -9.35 -18.27
N MET A 6 -16.98 -8.87 -17.80
CA MET A 6 -16.92 -7.64 -17.01
C MET A 6 -17.37 -6.49 -17.90
N THR A 7 -18.52 -5.91 -17.60
CA THR A 7 -19.04 -4.75 -18.32
C THR A 7 -18.61 -3.46 -17.64
N LEU A 8 -18.70 -2.34 -18.35
CA LEU A 8 -18.52 -1.02 -17.74
C LEU A 8 -19.47 -0.80 -16.55
N TRP A 9 -20.69 -1.33 -16.64
CA TRP A 9 -21.68 -1.29 -15.55
C TRP A 9 -21.24 -2.10 -14.33
N THR A 10 -20.58 -3.23 -14.54
CA THR A 10 -19.99 -4.04 -13.45
C THR A 10 -18.94 -3.22 -12.70
N VAL A 11 -18.00 -2.60 -13.42
CA VAL A 11 -16.97 -1.73 -12.84
C VAL A 11 -17.58 -0.57 -12.07
N PHE A 12 -18.54 0.13 -12.68
CA PHE A 12 -19.22 1.25 -12.04
C PHE A 12 -19.90 0.83 -10.73
N THR A 13 -20.67 -0.26 -10.77
CA THR A 13 -21.41 -0.75 -9.60
C THR A 13 -20.47 -1.18 -8.48
N ASP A 14 -19.43 -1.96 -8.78
CA ASP A 14 -18.45 -2.40 -7.78
C ASP A 14 -17.72 -1.21 -7.16
N VAL A 15 -17.32 -0.20 -7.95
CA VAL A 15 -16.69 1.02 -7.43
C VAL A 15 -17.64 1.81 -6.51
N CYS A 16 -18.91 1.94 -6.88
CA CYS A 16 -19.92 2.58 -6.02
C CYS A 16 -20.11 1.80 -4.70
N LEU A 17 -20.22 0.47 -4.76
CA LEU A 17 -20.34 -0.39 -3.58
C LEU A 17 -19.11 -0.28 -2.68
N MET A 18 -17.89 -0.33 -3.25
CA MET A 18 -16.64 -0.14 -2.52
C MET A 18 -16.59 1.23 -1.83
N GLY A 19 -17.01 2.29 -2.53
CA GLY A 19 -17.11 3.64 -1.98
C GLY A 19 -18.08 3.73 -0.80
N MET A 20 -19.27 3.12 -0.92
CA MET A 20 -20.24 3.08 0.18
C MET A 20 -19.70 2.37 1.41
N VAL A 21 -19.09 1.20 1.24
CA VAL A 21 -18.53 0.42 2.35
C VAL A 21 -17.32 1.13 2.96
N PHE A 22 -16.50 1.82 2.16
CA PHE A 22 -15.42 2.68 2.66
C PHE A 22 -15.93 3.82 3.53
N LEU A 23 -16.96 4.54 3.08
CA LEU A 23 -17.59 5.61 3.86
C LEU A 23 -18.19 5.07 5.16
N ALA A 24 -18.84 3.91 5.12
CA ALA A 24 -19.34 3.23 6.31
C ALA A 24 -18.19 2.89 7.28
N GLY A 25 -17.06 2.37 6.77
CA GLY A 25 -15.85 2.11 7.54
C GLY A 25 -15.28 3.37 8.20
N GLN A 26 -15.27 4.50 7.48
CA GLN A 26 -14.82 5.79 8.04
C GLN A 26 -15.77 6.30 9.12
N ILE A 27 -17.09 6.20 8.92
CA ILE A 27 -18.08 6.55 9.95
C ILE A 27 -17.90 5.68 11.19
N LEU A 28 -17.67 4.38 11.01
CA LEU A 28 -17.48 3.45 12.10
C LEU A 28 -16.21 3.77 12.88
N ARG A 29 -15.10 4.06 12.18
CA ARG A 29 -13.87 4.56 12.81
C ARG A 29 -14.12 5.84 13.62
N ALA A 30 -14.86 6.79 13.05
CA ALA A 30 -15.12 8.08 13.68
C ALA A 30 -16.04 7.98 14.92
N LYS A 31 -16.95 7.00 14.98
CA LYS A 31 -17.94 6.88 16.06
C LYS A 31 -17.60 5.84 17.13
N VAL A 32 -16.93 4.74 16.77
CA VAL A 32 -16.73 3.60 17.69
C VAL A 32 -15.34 3.63 18.32
N LYS A 33 -15.31 3.71 19.65
CA LYS A 33 -14.08 3.81 20.46
C LYS A 33 -13.11 2.64 20.27
N PHE A 34 -13.61 1.46 19.92
CA PHE A 34 -12.77 0.29 19.62
C PHE A 34 -11.82 0.58 18.47
N PHE A 35 -12.34 1.01 17.31
CA PHE A 35 -11.52 1.31 16.14
C PHE A 35 -10.58 2.50 16.35
N GLN A 36 -10.98 3.49 17.16
CA GLN A 36 -10.12 4.62 17.52
C GLN A 36 -8.95 4.20 18.42
N LYS A 37 -9.21 3.31 19.39
CA LYS A 37 -8.18 2.83 20.33
C LYS A 37 -7.12 1.99 19.63
N PHE A 38 -7.54 1.20 18.65
CA PHE A 38 -6.66 0.38 17.81
C PHE A 38 -6.31 1.08 16.49
N LEU A 39 -6.57 2.38 16.35
CA LEU A 39 -6.26 3.18 15.16
C LEU A 39 -6.53 2.46 13.82
N ILE A 40 -7.59 1.64 13.77
CA ILE A 40 -7.83 0.74 12.65
C ILE A 40 -8.19 1.59 11.43
N PRO A 41 -7.48 1.45 10.30
CA PRO A 41 -7.77 2.22 9.10
C PRO A 41 -9.18 1.96 8.56
N PRO A 42 -9.84 2.96 7.94
CA PRO A 42 -11.18 2.82 7.40
C PRO A 42 -11.23 1.79 6.28
N ALA A 43 -10.19 1.72 5.45
CA ALA A 43 -10.04 0.73 4.39
C ALA A 43 -10.06 -0.71 4.93
N LEU A 44 -9.45 -0.95 6.10
CA LEU A 44 -9.44 -2.28 6.70
C LEU A 44 -10.82 -2.64 7.28
N ILE A 45 -11.46 -1.69 7.96
CA ILE A 45 -12.84 -1.84 8.44
C ILE A 45 -13.78 -2.14 7.27
N ALA A 46 -13.63 -1.39 6.17
CA ALA A 46 -14.41 -1.57 4.95
C ALA A 46 -14.18 -2.95 4.34
N GLY A 47 -12.94 -3.44 4.30
CA GLY A 47 -12.62 -4.80 3.86
C GLY A 47 -13.33 -5.88 4.68
N PHE A 48 -13.34 -5.76 6.01
CA PHE A 48 -14.09 -6.69 6.88
C PHE A 48 -15.60 -6.61 6.66
N LEU A 49 -16.16 -5.40 6.51
CA LEU A 49 -17.58 -5.23 6.19
C LEU A 49 -17.91 -5.85 4.83
N ALA A 50 -17.07 -5.64 3.81
CA ALA A 50 -17.24 -6.24 2.49
C ALA A 50 -17.12 -7.77 2.52
N LEU A 51 -16.26 -8.33 3.37
CA LEU A 51 -16.16 -9.79 3.53
C LEU A 51 -17.39 -10.37 4.24
N ILE A 52 -17.86 -9.73 5.31
CA ILE A 52 -19.02 -10.17 6.10
C ILE A 52 -20.32 -10.02 5.31
N PHE A 53 -20.52 -8.89 4.63
CA PHE A 53 -21.78 -8.57 3.96
C PHE A 53 -21.76 -8.85 2.46
N GLY A 54 -20.60 -9.12 1.86
CA GLY A 54 -20.46 -9.47 0.45
C GLY A 54 -20.76 -10.93 0.13
N PRO A 55 -20.46 -11.38 -1.10
CA PRO A 55 -20.82 -12.70 -1.60
C PRO A 55 -20.27 -13.88 -0.78
N ASN A 56 -19.11 -13.70 -0.15
CA ASN A 56 -18.46 -14.73 0.67
C ASN A 56 -18.98 -14.80 2.13
N GLY A 57 -19.92 -13.94 2.51
CA GLY A 57 -20.53 -13.87 3.83
C GLY A 57 -22.04 -13.97 3.76
N PHE A 58 -22.74 -12.91 4.18
CA PHE A 58 -24.21 -12.83 4.16
C PHE A 58 -24.82 -12.59 2.78
N GLY A 59 -24.01 -12.25 1.75
CA GLY A 59 -24.49 -12.06 0.38
C GLY A 59 -25.42 -10.87 0.18
N ILE A 60 -25.37 -9.86 1.05
CA ILE A 60 -26.23 -8.66 1.00
C ILE A 60 -25.70 -7.66 -0.02
N ILE A 61 -24.39 -7.50 -0.12
CA ILE A 61 -23.72 -6.59 -1.04
C ILE A 61 -23.35 -7.37 -2.31
N PRO A 62 -23.95 -7.07 -3.47
CA PRO A 62 -23.79 -7.86 -4.69
C PRO A 62 -22.52 -7.49 -5.44
N PHE A 63 -21.36 -7.67 -4.81
CA PHE A 63 -20.07 -7.51 -5.51
C PHE A 63 -19.93 -8.53 -6.63
N SER A 64 -19.30 -8.12 -7.74
CA SER A 64 -18.93 -9.06 -8.79
C SER A 64 -17.77 -9.99 -8.36
N SER A 65 -17.54 -11.06 -9.11
CA SER A 65 -16.39 -11.95 -8.94
C SER A 65 -15.05 -11.31 -9.35
N SER A 66 -15.02 -10.02 -9.70
CA SER A 66 -13.83 -9.34 -10.25
C SER A 66 -12.99 -8.60 -9.21
N LEU A 67 -13.30 -8.72 -7.92
CA LEU A 67 -12.59 -8.02 -6.84
C LEU A 67 -11.07 -8.27 -6.85
N GLY A 68 -10.64 -9.51 -7.10
CA GLY A 68 -9.22 -9.85 -7.23
C GLY A 68 -8.54 -9.16 -8.42
N THR A 69 -9.26 -8.97 -9.53
CA THR A 69 -8.79 -8.26 -10.73
C THR A 69 -8.64 -6.77 -10.47
N TYR A 70 -9.55 -6.15 -9.71
CA TYR A 70 -9.37 -4.75 -9.32
C TYR A 70 -8.11 -4.56 -8.47
N ALA A 71 -7.85 -5.46 -7.52
CA ALA A 71 -6.64 -5.40 -6.70
C ALA A 71 -5.36 -5.49 -7.55
N SER A 72 -5.31 -6.43 -8.51
CA SER A 72 -4.13 -6.61 -9.38
C SER A 72 -3.92 -5.49 -10.38
N VAL A 73 -4.98 -4.81 -10.84
CA VAL A 73 -4.85 -3.65 -11.74
C VAL A 73 -4.50 -2.37 -10.97
N LEU A 74 -5.16 -2.11 -9.84
CA LEU A 74 -4.95 -0.88 -9.06
C LEU A 74 -3.56 -0.83 -8.43
N ILE A 75 -2.95 -1.98 -8.11
CA ILE A 75 -1.57 -2.00 -7.58
C ILE A 75 -0.55 -1.49 -8.61
N VAL A 76 -0.78 -1.74 -9.91
CA VAL A 76 0.07 -1.19 -10.99
C VAL A 76 0.03 0.33 -10.96
N VAL A 77 -1.16 0.91 -10.79
CA VAL A 77 -1.38 2.36 -10.70
C VAL A 77 -0.69 2.96 -9.45
N ILE A 78 -0.82 2.29 -8.30
CA ILE A 78 -0.17 2.73 -7.04
C ILE A 78 1.35 2.76 -7.19
N PHE A 79 1.95 1.70 -7.75
CA PHE A 79 3.39 1.63 -7.94
C PHE A 79 3.92 2.60 -8.99
N ALA A 80 3.15 2.87 -10.05
CA ALA A 80 3.48 3.92 -11.02
C ALA A 80 3.52 5.31 -10.36
N ALA A 81 2.55 5.61 -9.48
CA ALA A 81 2.47 6.89 -8.78
C ALA A 81 3.57 7.07 -7.72
N MET A 82 4.01 5.98 -7.06
CA MET A 82 4.92 6.02 -5.91
C MET A 82 6.23 6.78 -6.18
N ALA A 83 6.78 6.67 -7.39
CA ALA A 83 8.02 7.32 -7.77
C ALA A 83 7.85 8.80 -8.20
N ILE A 84 6.62 9.24 -8.50
CA ILE A 84 6.34 10.56 -9.06
C ILE A 84 6.23 11.58 -7.93
N GLY A 85 7.03 12.66 -8.01
CA GLY A 85 7.07 13.72 -7.01
C GLY A 85 8.06 13.45 -5.87
N ASP A 86 8.66 12.26 -5.82
CA ASP A 86 9.73 11.97 -4.86
C ASP A 86 11.02 12.71 -5.24
N LYS A 87 11.62 13.39 -4.27
CA LYS A 87 12.89 14.10 -4.41
C LYS A 87 13.90 13.41 -3.51
N PRO A 88 14.78 12.54 -4.04
CA PRO A 88 15.76 11.86 -3.20
C PRO A 88 16.63 12.90 -2.49
N ALA A 89 16.50 12.98 -1.17
CA ALA A 89 17.29 13.89 -0.35
C ALA A 89 18.77 13.47 -0.46
N LYS A 90 19.66 14.42 -0.76
CA LYS A 90 21.10 14.15 -0.93
C LYS A 90 21.75 13.44 0.27
N GLY A 91 21.21 13.58 1.48
CA GLY A 91 21.67 12.87 2.69
C GLY A 91 21.08 11.47 2.89
N ALA A 92 19.91 11.18 2.30
CA ALA A 92 19.30 9.84 2.33
C ALA A 92 20.02 8.85 1.40
N LEU A 93 20.95 9.35 0.57
CA LEU A 93 21.79 8.58 -0.34
C LEU A 93 23.15 8.20 0.25
N SER A 94 23.37 8.38 1.57
CA SER A 94 24.62 7.92 2.18
C SER A 94 24.70 6.39 2.13
N GLY A 95 25.79 5.86 1.58
CA GLY A 95 26.00 4.41 1.43
C GLY A 95 25.75 3.59 2.71
N PRO A 96 26.15 4.07 3.91
CA PRO A 96 25.86 3.36 5.16
C PRO A 96 24.37 3.33 5.53
N ALA A 97 23.62 4.41 5.27
CA ALA A 97 22.18 4.44 5.55
C ALA A 97 21.41 3.53 4.59
N ILE A 98 21.73 3.58 3.29
CA ILE A 98 21.14 2.67 2.29
C ILE A 98 21.50 1.22 2.61
N GLY A 99 22.77 0.94 2.89
CA GLY A 99 23.25 -0.41 3.20
C GLY A 99 22.63 -0.98 4.48
N GLY A 100 22.51 -0.16 5.53
CA GLY A 100 21.83 -0.54 6.76
C GLY A 100 20.35 -0.82 6.55
N MET A 101 19.65 0.03 5.79
CA MET A 101 18.22 -0.18 5.48
C MET A 101 18.01 -1.41 4.61
N PHE A 102 18.84 -1.62 3.58
CA PHE A 102 18.82 -2.80 2.74
C PHE A 102 19.06 -4.08 3.55
N PHE A 103 20.08 -4.10 4.41
CA PHE A 103 20.37 -5.28 5.24
C PHE A 103 19.23 -5.60 6.21
N ASN A 104 18.64 -4.60 6.85
CA ASN A 104 17.50 -4.81 7.74
C ASN A 104 16.28 -5.35 6.99
N ILE A 105 15.88 -4.69 5.89
CA ILE A 105 14.71 -5.07 5.10
C ILE A 105 14.89 -6.46 4.47
N THR A 106 16.03 -6.70 3.82
CA THR A 106 16.34 -8.00 3.20
C THR A 106 16.51 -9.09 4.28
N GLY A 107 17.11 -8.77 5.42
CA GLY A 107 17.25 -9.70 6.55
C GLY A 107 15.89 -10.15 7.09
N ILE A 108 14.96 -9.21 7.29
CA ILE A 108 13.57 -9.52 7.69
C ILE A 108 12.89 -10.38 6.62
N ALA A 109 13.04 -10.04 5.33
CA ALA A 109 12.48 -10.82 4.23
C ALA A 109 12.97 -12.27 4.29
N VAL A 110 14.29 -12.47 4.29
CA VAL A 110 14.92 -13.80 4.31
C VAL A 110 14.49 -14.59 5.55
N LEU A 111 14.41 -13.95 6.72
CA LEU A 111 13.91 -14.60 7.93
C LEU A 111 12.45 -15.03 7.81
N GLN A 112 11.57 -14.18 7.26
CA GLN A 112 10.17 -14.56 7.05
C GLN A 112 10.03 -15.73 6.06
N TYR A 113 10.79 -15.71 4.97
CA TYR A 113 10.84 -16.82 4.01
C TYR A 113 11.38 -18.11 4.66
N ALA A 114 12.49 -18.03 5.40
CA ALA A 114 13.08 -19.17 6.08
C ALA A 114 12.12 -19.77 7.11
N VAL A 115 11.53 -18.93 7.97
CA VAL A 115 10.57 -19.37 9.00
C VAL A 115 9.30 -19.94 8.35
N GLY A 116 8.75 -19.28 7.32
CA GLY A 116 7.55 -19.74 6.62
C GLY A 116 7.74 -21.10 5.97
N MET A 117 8.85 -21.31 5.27
CA MET A 117 9.20 -22.60 4.68
C MET A 117 9.49 -23.66 5.75
N PHE A 118 10.27 -23.32 6.78
CA PHE A 118 10.59 -24.25 7.88
C PHE A 118 9.32 -24.75 8.57
N LEU A 119 8.43 -23.84 8.99
CA LEU A 119 7.19 -24.20 9.65
C LEU A 119 6.30 -25.04 8.74
N THR A 120 6.28 -24.76 7.44
CA THR A 120 5.49 -25.55 6.49
C THR A 120 6.02 -26.98 6.39
N VAL A 121 7.31 -27.15 6.07
CA VAL A 121 7.90 -28.46 5.80
C VAL A 121 7.94 -29.35 7.04
N TYR A 122 8.34 -28.80 8.19
CA TYR A 122 8.64 -29.60 9.38
C TYR A 122 7.51 -29.66 10.41
N VAL A 123 6.57 -28.71 10.38
CA VAL A 123 5.50 -28.63 11.38
C VAL A 123 4.14 -28.84 10.73
N LEU A 124 3.72 -27.94 9.84
CA LEU A 124 2.36 -27.95 9.29
C LEU A 124 2.12 -29.14 8.37
N ASN A 125 3.12 -29.57 7.60
CA ASN A 125 2.99 -30.72 6.70
C ASN A 125 2.81 -32.06 7.44
N HIS A 126 3.10 -32.11 8.76
CA HIS A 126 2.81 -33.28 9.58
C HIS A 126 1.31 -33.42 9.87
N PHE A 127 0.58 -32.30 9.93
CA PHE A 127 -0.86 -32.27 10.25
C PHE A 127 -1.73 -32.11 9.01
N TYR A 128 -1.22 -31.43 7.98
CA TYR A 128 -1.95 -31.08 6.77
C TYR A 128 -1.14 -31.49 5.53
N SER A 129 -1.79 -32.02 4.50
CA SER A 129 -1.13 -32.26 3.21
C SER A 129 -1.05 -30.94 2.43
N LEU A 130 0.05 -30.20 2.59
CA LEU A 130 0.20 -28.86 2.01
C LEU A 130 0.99 -28.87 0.70
N ASN A 131 0.68 -27.91 -0.17
CA ASN A 131 1.50 -27.64 -1.35
C ASN A 131 2.93 -27.22 -0.92
N PRO A 132 4.01 -27.71 -1.56
CA PRO A 132 5.37 -27.29 -1.23
C PRO A 132 5.61 -25.77 -1.26
N GLY A 133 4.86 -25.04 -2.08
CA GLY A 133 4.91 -23.58 -2.17
C GLY A 133 4.19 -22.84 -1.04
N PHE A 134 3.48 -23.53 -0.14
CA PHE A 134 2.66 -22.91 0.90
C PHE A 134 3.44 -21.97 1.83
N GLY A 135 4.60 -22.42 2.32
CA GLY A 135 5.44 -21.61 3.20
C GLY A 135 6.04 -20.39 2.51
N LEU A 136 6.39 -20.54 1.23
CA LEU A 136 6.85 -19.43 0.39
C LEU A 136 5.73 -18.41 0.18
N MET A 137 4.50 -18.88 -0.04
CA MET A 137 3.33 -18.02 -0.25
C MET A 137 2.98 -17.21 1.00
N MET A 138 3.07 -17.82 2.20
CA MET A 138 2.86 -17.10 3.46
C MET A 138 3.84 -15.93 3.62
N ALA A 139 5.14 -16.20 3.47
CA ALA A 139 6.18 -15.18 3.58
C ALA A 139 6.03 -14.08 2.51
N THR A 140 5.63 -14.46 1.30
CA THR A 140 5.40 -13.51 0.20
C THR A 140 4.28 -12.53 0.52
N GLY A 141 3.16 -13.00 1.10
CA GLY A 141 2.08 -12.13 1.51
C GLY A 141 2.46 -11.22 2.68
N TYR A 142 3.14 -11.75 3.70
CA TYR A 142 3.51 -10.99 4.89
C TYR A 142 4.55 -9.90 4.63
N TYR A 143 5.60 -10.21 3.89
CA TYR A 143 6.68 -9.26 3.57
C TYR A 143 6.35 -8.42 2.34
N GLY A 144 5.92 -9.05 1.25
CA GLY A 144 5.72 -8.39 -0.04
C GLY A 144 4.36 -7.68 -0.19
N GLY A 145 3.40 -7.98 0.68
CA GLY A 145 2.06 -7.39 0.64
C GLY A 145 1.26 -7.80 -0.61
N HIS A 146 0.16 -7.10 -0.86
CA HIS A 146 -0.80 -7.48 -1.91
C HIS A 146 -0.23 -7.46 -3.33
N GLY A 147 0.76 -6.61 -3.63
CA GLY A 147 1.37 -6.55 -4.96
C GLY A 147 2.22 -7.77 -5.28
N THR A 148 3.17 -8.10 -4.39
CA THR A 148 3.99 -9.30 -4.56
C THR A 148 3.15 -10.58 -4.44
N ALA A 149 2.16 -10.60 -3.53
CA ALA A 149 1.21 -11.70 -3.40
C ALA A 149 0.44 -11.94 -4.71
N ALA A 150 -0.08 -10.89 -5.36
CA ALA A 150 -0.77 -11.02 -6.64
C ALA A 150 0.12 -11.65 -7.71
N ALA A 151 1.37 -11.17 -7.83
CA ALA A 151 2.32 -11.68 -8.81
C ALA A 151 2.70 -13.14 -8.59
N VAL A 152 3.10 -13.48 -7.36
CA VAL A 152 3.54 -14.84 -7.02
C VAL A 152 2.35 -15.81 -7.04
N GLY A 153 1.18 -15.37 -6.59
CA GLY A 153 -0.08 -16.12 -6.70
C GLY A 153 -0.40 -16.52 -8.14
N GLN A 154 -0.44 -15.54 -9.05
CA GLN A 154 -0.68 -15.78 -10.48
C GLN A 154 0.38 -16.67 -11.12
N ALA A 155 1.65 -16.52 -10.73
CA ALA A 155 2.73 -17.37 -11.23
C ALA A 155 2.53 -18.84 -10.79
N TYR A 156 2.13 -19.10 -9.55
CA TYR A 156 1.83 -20.45 -9.08
C TYR A 156 0.55 -21.03 -9.69
N GLU A 157 -0.46 -20.19 -9.92
CA GLU A 157 -1.68 -20.59 -10.62
C GLU A 157 -1.36 -21.04 -12.06
N ALA A 158 -0.49 -20.31 -12.76
CA ALA A 158 0.01 -20.70 -14.08
C ALA A 158 0.82 -22.02 -14.08
N LEU A 159 1.42 -22.39 -12.94
CA LEU A 159 2.11 -23.66 -12.73
C LEU A 159 1.18 -24.80 -12.28
N GLY A 160 -0.14 -24.55 -12.21
CA GLY A 160 -1.16 -25.57 -11.91
C GLY A 160 -1.66 -25.58 -10.47
N TRP A 161 -1.33 -24.59 -9.64
CA TRP A 161 -1.90 -24.45 -8.29
C TRP A 161 -3.05 -23.43 -8.27
N SER A 162 -4.28 -23.90 -8.52
CA SER A 162 -5.48 -23.05 -8.68
C SER A 162 -5.75 -22.12 -7.49
N GLU A 163 -5.49 -22.56 -6.26
CA GLU A 163 -5.80 -21.79 -5.05
C GLU A 163 -4.70 -20.79 -4.66
N ALA A 164 -3.59 -20.74 -5.42
CA ALA A 164 -2.42 -19.95 -5.07
C ALA A 164 -2.72 -18.45 -4.95
N THR A 165 -3.49 -17.91 -5.89
CA THR A 165 -3.85 -16.48 -5.92
C THR A 165 -4.71 -16.08 -4.71
N ASP A 166 -5.72 -16.88 -4.37
CA ASP A 166 -6.57 -16.64 -3.21
C ASP A 166 -5.80 -16.76 -1.89
N LEU A 167 -4.92 -17.76 -1.79
CA LEU A 167 -4.04 -17.92 -0.65
C LEU A 167 -3.10 -16.71 -0.51
N ALA A 168 -2.52 -16.23 -1.61
CA ALA A 168 -1.60 -15.09 -1.60
C ALA A 168 -2.28 -13.82 -1.07
N TYR A 169 -3.48 -13.49 -1.56
CA TYR A 169 -4.23 -12.34 -1.07
C TYR A 169 -4.66 -12.50 0.39
N THR A 170 -4.99 -13.73 0.80
CA THR A 170 -5.34 -14.04 2.18
C THR A 170 -4.15 -13.83 3.11
N THR A 171 -2.97 -14.35 2.76
CA THR A 171 -1.76 -14.19 3.58
C THR A 171 -1.34 -12.72 3.66
N ALA A 172 -1.42 -11.97 2.55
CA ALA A 172 -1.18 -10.52 2.57
C ALA A 172 -2.14 -9.78 3.52
N THR A 173 -3.44 -10.12 3.49
CA THR A 173 -4.44 -9.52 4.37
C THR A 173 -4.16 -9.83 5.83
N VAL A 174 -3.90 -11.10 6.16
CA VAL A 174 -3.55 -11.55 7.52
C VAL A 174 -2.27 -10.87 7.99
N GLY A 175 -1.29 -10.69 7.10
CA GLY A 175 -0.05 -9.97 7.39
C GLY A 175 -0.30 -8.50 7.78
N ILE A 176 -1.11 -7.78 6.99
CA ILE A 176 -1.46 -6.38 7.28
C ILE A 176 -2.26 -6.26 8.57
N VAL A 177 -3.30 -7.09 8.75
CA VAL A 177 -4.13 -7.10 9.98
C VAL A 177 -3.27 -7.41 11.20
N GLY A 178 -2.48 -8.48 11.13
CA GLY A 178 -1.56 -8.91 12.18
C GLY A 178 -0.52 -7.84 12.49
N GLY A 179 0.09 -7.25 11.47
CA GLY A 179 1.08 -6.18 11.60
C GLY A 179 0.52 -4.93 12.27
N ILE A 180 -0.70 -4.51 11.92
CA ILE A 180 -1.37 -3.37 12.56
C ILE A 180 -1.68 -3.70 14.03
N ILE A 181 -2.28 -4.85 14.32
CA ILE A 181 -2.66 -5.24 15.69
C ILE A 181 -1.42 -5.39 16.58
N LEU A 182 -0.42 -6.18 16.14
CA LEU A 182 0.82 -6.41 16.86
C LEU A 182 1.63 -5.12 17.00
N GLY A 183 1.74 -4.32 15.95
CA GLY A 183 2.42 -3.03 15.98
C GLY A 183 1.83 -2.10 17.04
N ILE A 184 0.50 -2.04 17.14
CA ILE A 184 -0.17 -1.23 18.16
C ILE A 184 0.03 -1.81 19.57
N ILE A 185 0.03 -3.13 19.73
CA ILE A 185 0.34 -3.76 21.02
C ILE A 185 1.76 -3.39 21.47
N ILE A 186 2.74 -3.49 20.56
CA ILE A 186 4.14 -3.16 20.82
C ILE A 186 4.30 -1.66 21.14
N ILE A 187 3.69 -0.77 20.35
CA ILE A 187 3.71 0.68 20.60
C ILE A 187 3.09 1.00 21.96
N ASN A 188 1.94 0.39 22.29
CA ASN A 188 1.28 0.60 23.57
C ASN A 188 2.13 0.11 24.75
N TRP A 189 2.82 -1.02 24.58
CA TRP A 189 3.74 -1.54 25.58
C TRP A 189 4.97 -0.64 25.74
N GLY A 190 5.59 -0.21 24.63
CA GLY A 190 6.73 0.70 24.63
C GLY A 190 6.41 2.06 25.23
N ALA A 191 5.22 2.60 24.95
CA ALA A 191 4.74 3.85 25.55
C ALA A 191 4.60 3.74 27.08
N ARG A 192 4.08 2.62 27.59
CA ARG A 192 3.97 2.38 29.06
C ARG A 192 5.33 2.23 29.74
N LYS A 193 6.35 1.80 29.00
CA LYS A 193 7.73 1.64 29.49
C LYS A 193 8.62 2.86 29.22
N ASN A 194 8.06 3.94 28.67
CA ASN A 194 8.77 5.17 28.29
C ASN A 194 9.87 4.95 27.22
N TYR A 195 9.71 3.97 26.34
CA TYR A 195 10.64 3.72 25.22
C TYR A 195 10.34 4.58 23.98
N THR A 196 9.15 5.20 23.92
CA THR A 196 8.71 6.00 22.77
C THR A 196 9.02 7.48 22.96
N ASN A 197 9.66 8.11 21.98
CA ASN A 197 9.96 9.56 22.02
C ASN A 197 8.73 10.45 21.77
N TYR A 198 7.80 10.00 20.91
CA TYR A 198 6.67 10.84 20.43
C TYR A 198 5.31 10.50 21.07
N VAL A 199 5.07 9.25 21.46
CA VAL A 199 3.77 8.79 21.96
C VAL A 199 3.87 8.40 23.43
N ARG A 200 3.87 9.39 24.34
CA ARG A 200 3.92 9.13 25.79
C ARG A 200 2.66 8.46 26.34
N SER A 201 1.52 8.62 25.65
CA SER A 201 0.31 7.88 25.95
C SER A 201 -0.63 7.82 24.74
N PRO A 202 -1.12 6.63 24.34
CA PRO A 202 -2.17 6.50 23.31
C PRO A 202 -3.45 7.27 23.65
N LYS A 203 -3.71 7.51 24.94
CA LYS A 203 -4.84 8.35 25.38
C LYS A 203 -4.67 9.82 24.97
N ALA A 204 -3.43 10.29 24.85
CA ALA A 204 -3.09 11.66 24.50
C ALA A 204 -3.08 11.95 22.99
N LEU A 205 -3.36 10.96 22.13
CA LEU A 205 -3.40 11.20 20.69
C LEU A 205 -4.51 12.20 20.33
N PRO A 206 -4.24 13.16 19.41
CA PRO A 206 -5.23 14.11 18.92
C PRO A 206 -6.48 13.43 18.38
N VAL A 207 -7.63 14.13 18.48
CA VAL A 207 -8.93 13.62 17.99
C VAL A 207 -8.88 13.33 16.49
N SER A 208 -8.15 14.15 15.73
CA SER A 208 -7.95 13.97 14.29
C SER A 208 -7.29 12.64 13.94
N MET A 209 -6.29 12.22 14.72
CA MET A 209 -5.60 10.94 14.49
C MET A 209 -6.47 9.72 14.88
N LYS A 210 -7.27 9.85 15.95
CA LYS A 210 -8.18 8.80 16.42
C LYS A 210 -9.34 8.58 15.44
N THR A 211 -10.03 9.65 15.06
CA THR A 211 -11.25 9.60 14.24
C THR A 211 -10.95 9.59 12.74
N GLY A 212 -9.78 10.09 12.33
CA GLY A 212 -9.44 10.35 10.93
C GLY A 212 -10.06 11.64 10.37
N LEU A 213 -10.75 12.44 11.19
CA LEU A 213 -11.40 13.69 10.76
C LEU A 213 -10.68 14.89 11.38
N ILE A 214 -10.23 15.82 10.53
CA ILE A 214 -9.54 17.04 10.98
C ILE A 214 -10.60 18.09 11.38
N PRO A 215 -10.59 18.61 12.61
CA PRO A 215 -11.47 19.68 13.04
C PRO A 215 -11.31 20.93 12.17
N LYS A 216 -12.39 21.69 11.95
CA LYS A 216 -12.36 22.89 11.08
C LYS A 216 -11.23 23.89 11.41
N ALA A 217 -10.91 24.05 12.69
CA ALA A 217 -9.86 24.96 13.13
C ALA A 217 -8.43 24.47 12.80
N GLU A 218 -8.25 23.17 12.54
CA GLU A 218 -6.97 22.53 12.23
C GLU A 218 -6.83 22.21 10.74
N GLN A 219 -7.84 22.49 9.91
CA GLN A 219 -7.81 22.19 8.49
C GLN A 219 -6.83 23.12 7.76
N SER A 220 -5.88 22.52 7.05
CA SER A 220 -4.89 23.23 6.22
C SER A 220 -5.06 22.89 4.75
N THR A 221 -4.63 23.81 3.88
CA THR A 221 -4.55 23.56 2.44
C THR A 221 -3.61 22.39 2.18
N SER A 222 -4.12 21.35 1.49
CA SER A 222 -3.37 20.11 1.24
C SER A 222 -2.69 20.06 -0.13
N THR A 223 -3.04 20.94 -1.06
CA THR A 223 -2.55 20.91 -2.44
C THR A 223 -2.14 22.29 -2.94
N THR A 224 -1.10 22.33 -3.77
CA THR A 224 -0.68 23.52 -4.52
C THR A 224 -1.03 23.30 -5.99
N GLY A 225 -1.66 24.28 -6.63
CA GLY A 225 -1.98 24.19 -8.05
C GLY A 225 -0.72 24.11 -8.90
N THR A 226 -0.55 23.01 -9.65
CA THR A 226 0.60 22.76 -10.53
C THR A 226 0.30 23.02 -12.00
N ILE A 227 -0.99 23.12 -12.37
CA ILE A 227 -1.47 23.43 -13.71
C ILE A 227 -2.62 24.42 -13.63
N SER A 228 -2.70 25.32 -14.62
CA SER A 228 -3.82 26.25 -14.75
C SER A 228 -5.08 25.50 -15.17
N THR A 229 -6.20 25.76 -14.48
CA THR A 229 -7.52 25.16 -14.78
C THR A 229 -8.07 25.60 -16.15
N ILE A 230 -7.55 26.69 -16.72
CA ILE A 230 -7.86 27.10 -18.10
C ILE A 230 -7.22 26.14 -19.12
N CYS A 231 -6.07 25.55 -18.78
CA CYS A 231 -5.35 24.64 -19.65
C CYS A 231 -5.90 23.20 -19.53
N ALA A 232 -6.01 22.70 -18.30
CA ALA A 232 -6.56 21.37 -18.03
C ALA A 232 -7.08 21.28 -16.59
N ASP A 233 -8.06 20.38 -16.38
CA ASP A 233 -8.47 20.00 -15.04
C ASP A 233 -7.28 19.39 -14.27
N PRO A 234 -6.93 19.89 -13.06
CA PRO A 234 -5.79 19.39 -12.31
C PRO A 234 -5.87 17.89 -11.98
N MET A 235 -7.05 17.36 -11.66
CA MET A 235 -7.18 15.94 -11.34
C MET A 235 -6.95 15.08 -12.59
N ALA A 236 -7.52 15.47 -13.73
CA ALA A 236 -7.29 14.79 -15.00
C ALA A 236 -5.80 14.81 -15.39
N PHE A 237 -5.11 15.94 -15.18
CA PHE A 237 -3.68 16.06 -15.45
C PHE A 237 -2.84 15.11 -14.58
N HIS A 238 -3.04 15.10 -13.25
CA HIS A 238 -2.29 14.20 -12.37
C HIS A 238 -2.66 12.73 -12.60
N LEU A 239 -3.93 12.44 -12.92
CA LEU A 239 -4.34 11.10 -13.31
C LEU A 239 -3.60 10.64 -14.58
N ALA A 240 -3.47 11.49 -15.58
CA ALA A 240 -2.71 11.19 -16.79
C ALA A 240 -1.23 10.92 -16.48
N LEU A 241 -0.61 11.72 -15.59
CA LEU A 241 0.78 11.50 -15.15
C LEU A 241 1.01 10.11 -14.52
N VAL A 242 -0.02 9.53 -13.90
CA VAL A 242 0.05 8.19 -13.30
C VAL A 242 -0.34 7.10 -14.30
N LEU A 243 -1.35 7.33 -15.14
CA LEU A 243 -1.84 6.33 -16.09
C LEU A 243 -0.84 6.03 -17.22
N VAL A 244 -0.09 7.04 -17.69
CA VAL A 244 0.95 6.86 -18.72
C VAL A 244 2.03 5.84 -18.30
N PRO A 245 2.71 5.99 -17.15
CA PRO A 245 3.68 4.99 -16.70
C PRO A 245 3.02 3.64 -16.37
N SER A 246 1.76 3.63 -15.93
CA SER A 246 1.02 2.38 -15.67
C SER A 246 0.83 1.54 -16.95
N ILE A 247 0.38 2.16 -18.04
CA ILE A 247 0.17 1.44 -19.32
C ILE A 247 1.50 1.03 -19.97
N LEU A 248 2.53 1.88 -19.87
CA LEU A 248 3.87 1.55 -20.36
C LEU A 248 4.48 0.38 -19.59
N GLY A 249 4.29 0.35 -18.26
CA GLY A 249 4.71 -0.77 -17.41
C GLY A 249 4.03 -2.07 -17.81
N TYR A 250 2.72 -2.06 -17.97
CA TYR A 250 1.96 -3.22 -18.44
C TYR A 250 2.40 -3.70 -19.83
N ALA A 251 2.58 -2.77 -20.78
CA ALA A 251 3.06 -3.09 -22.12
C ALA A 251 4.45 -3.75 -22.10
N LEU A 252 5.37 -3.22 -21.29
CA LEU A 252 6.71 -3.79 -21.15
C LEU A 252 6.69 -5.18 -20.51
N SER A 253 5.85 -5.39 -19.48
CA SER A 253 5.63 -6.69 -18.86
C SER A 253 5.24 -7.76 -19.89
N LYS A 254 4.26 -7.44 -20.75
CA LYS A 254 3.80 -8.34 -21.82
C LYS A 254 4.82 -8.53 -22.93
N TYR A 255 5.58 -7.48 -23.27
CA TYR A 255 6.63 -7.56 -24.28
C TYR A 255 7.80 -8.46 -23.85
N LEU A 256 8.19 -8.41 -22.57
CA LEU A 256 9.33 -9.19 -22.04
C LEU A 256 8.99 -10.65 -21.77
N ALA A 257 7.73 -10.98 -21.50
CA ALA A 257 7.29 -12.34 -21.20
C ALA A 257 7.76 -13.41 -22.23
N PRO A 258 7.59 -13.24 -23.55
CA PRO A 258 8.07 -14.22 -24.53
C PRO A 258 9.60 -14.26 -24.69
N ILE A 259 10.31 -13.20 -24.30
CA ILE A 259 11.77 -13.10 -24.44
C ILE A 259 12.48 -13.79 -23.27
N ILE A 260 11.99 -13.54 -22.06
CA ILE A 260 12.60 -14.02 -20.81
C ILE A 260 12.04 -15.40 -20.43
N GLY A 261 10.89 -15.79 -20.99
CA GLY A 261 10.18 -17.01 -20.63
C GLY A 261 9.42 -16.91 -19.29
N VAL A 262 9.45 -15.75 -18.64
CA VAL A 262 8.75 -15.45 -17.38
C VAL A 262 8.13 -14.06 -17.49
N GLU A 263 6.86 -13.93 -17.07
CA GLU A 263 6.20 -12.63 -17.00
C GLU A 263 6.70 -11.85 -15.78
N ILE A 264 7.38 -10.73 -16.02
CA ILE A 264 7.76 -9.80 -14.94
C ILE A 264 6.51 -9.09 -14.45
N PRO A 265 6.25 -8.99 -13.13
CA PRO A 265 5.05 -8.33 -12.64
C PRO A 265 4.90 -6.89 -13.13
N ALA A 266 3.73 -6.55 -13.68
CA ALA A 266 3.46 -5.24 -14.28
C ALA A 266 3.64 -4.05 -13.31
N PHE A 267 3.45 -4.25 -12.01
CA PHE A 267 3.68 -3.19 -11.03
C PHE A 267 5.17 -2.83 -10.88
N CYS A 268 6.09 -3.80 -11.06
CA CYS A 268 7.53 -3.56 -11.03
C CYS A 268 7.97 -2.71 -12.22
N THR A 269 7.51 -3.06 -13.42
CA THR A 269 7.80 -2.30 -14.64
C THR A 269 7.11 -0.93 -14.63
N ALA A 270 5.91 -0.82 -14.06
CA ALA A 270 5.22 0.46 -13.89
C ALA A 270 5.96 1.39 -12.91
N LEU A 271 6.53 0.86 -11.82
CA LEU A 271 7.39 1.63 -10.92
C LEU A 271 8.61 2.19 -11.66
N LEU A 272 9.26 1.40 -12.52
CA LEU A 272 10.36 1.87 -13.36
C LEU A 272 9.95 3.05 -14.24
N PHE A 273 8.81 2.93 -14.94
CA PHE A 273 8.30 4.06 -15.74
C PHE A 273 7.86 5.25 -14.89
N GLY A 274 7.42 5.03 -13.65
CA GLY A 274 7.17 6.09 -12.67
C GLY A 274 8.45 6.90 -12.38
N PHE A 275 9.59 6.24 -12.18
CA PHE A 275 10.89 6.92 -12.03
C PHE A 275 11.30 7.68 -13.28
N ILE A 276 11.10 7.09 -14.47
CA ILE A 276 11.37 7.76 -15.75
C ILE A 276 10.48 9.01 -15.90
N MET A 277 9.18 8.90 -15.59
CA MET A 277 8.25 10.02 -15.60
C MET A 277 8.70 11.12 -14.64
N ASN A 278 9.07 10.77 -13.40
CA ASN A 278 9.56 11.74 -12.42
C ASN A 278 10.84 12.46 -12.91
N PHE A 279 11.77 11.71 -13.52
CA PHE A 279 12.97 12.28 -14.13
C PHE A 279 12.66 13.25 -15.27
N CYS A 280 11.67 12.93 -16.12
CA CYS A 280 11.21 13.82 -17.19
C CYS A 280 10.51 15.08 -16.67
N LEU A 281 9.83 15.02 -15.52
CA LEU A 281 9.13 16.16 -14.93
C LEU A 281 10.07 17.14 -14.20
N HIS A 282 11.16 16.65 -13.61
CA HIS A 282 12.17 17.46 -12.90
C HIS A 282 12.73 18.67 -13.69
N PRO A 283 13.11 18.55 -14.98
CA PRO A 283 13.63 19.68 -15.75
C PRO A 283 12.57 20.70 -16.20
N ILE A 284 11.28 20.32 -16.20
CA ILE A 284 10.17 21.15 -16.72
C ILE A 284 9.68 22.16 -15.68
N CYS A 285 9.98 21.97 -14.39
CA CYS A 285 9.59 22.89 -13.31
C CYS A 285 10.79 23.57 -12.61
N PRO A 286 11.60 24.40 -13.31
CA PRO A 286 12.78 25.04 -12.72
C PRO A 286 12.46 26.23 -11.78
N GLU A 287 11.28 26.83 -11.85
CA GLU A 287 10.97 28.13 -11.20
C GLU A 287 10.60 28.08 -9.71
N GLN A 288 10.32 26.91 -9.13
CA GLN A 288 10.07 26.80 -7.68
C GLN A 288 11.32 27.08 -6.81
N LYS A 289 12.50 27.13 -7.42
CA LYS A 289 13.77 27.42 -6.73
C LYS A 289 13.91 28.90 -6.33
N LYS A 290 13.20 29.83 -6.99
CA LYS A 290 13.25 31.28 -6.68
C LYS A 290 12.12 31.75 -5.75
N ALA A 291 10.95 31.11 -5.79
CA ALA A 291 9.80 31.50 -4.95
C ALA A 291 9.94 31.05 -3.49
N SER A 292 10.49 29.86 -3.23
CA SER A 292 10.69 29.32 -1.87
C SER A 292 11.69 30.12 -1.02
N LEU A 293 12.50 30.99 -1.63
CA LEU A 293 13.43 31.89 -0.92
C LEU A 293 12.78 33.22 -0.50
N ARG A 294 11.60 33.56 -1.02
CA ARG A 294 10.90 34.82 -0.69
C ARG A 294 9.83 34.65 0.40
N GLU A 295 9.37 33.43 0.66
CA GLU A 295 8.29 33.12 1.61
C GLU A 295 8.70 32.07 2.66
N ALA A 296 9.98 31.94 2.99
CA ALA A 296 10.36 31.12 4.14
C ALA A 296 10.08 31.92 5.42
N PRO A 297 9.08 31.56 6.26
CA PRO A 297 9.05 32.04 7.64
C PRO A 297 10.34 31.57 8.32
N ASP A 298 10.91 32.43 9.15
CA ASP A 298 12.17 32.24 9.85
C ASP A 298 12.30 30.80 10.41
N THR A 299 13.10 29.98 9.72
CA THR A 299 13.27 28.54 10.01
C THR A 299 14.19 28.27 11.21
N THR A 300 14.60 29.32 11.93
CA THR A 300 15.47 29.20 13.10
C THR A 300 14.81 28.37 14.22
N ILE A 301 13.47 28.28 14.25
CA ILE A 301 12.72 27.47 15.23
C ILE A 301 12.75 25.96 14.90
N TRP A 302 12.84 25.56 13.62
CA TRP A 302 12.74 24.16 13.20
C TRP A 302 14.07 23.41 13.13
N LYS A 303 15.20 24.12 13.14
CA LYS A 303 16.55 23.52 13.08
C LYS A 303 16.90 22.64 14.29
N HIS A 304 16.15 22.71 15.39
CA HIS A 304 16.38 21.86 16.57
C HIS A 304 15.47 20.62 16.64
N TYR A 305 14.52 20.43 15.71
CA TYR A 305 13.48 19.38 15.83
C TYR A 305 13.59 18.22 14.82
N VAL A 306 14.53 18.25 13.87
CA VAL A 306 14.55 17.32 12.71
C VAL A 306 15.65 16.26 12.76
N THR A 307 16.53 16.24 13.77
CA THR A 307 17.72 15.36 13.73
C THR A 307 17.56 13.94 14.26
N LEU A 308 16.44 13.52 14.88
CA LEU A 308 16.27 12.11 15.31
C LEU A 308 14.79 11.71 15.29
N PRO A 309 14.29 11.07 14.21
CA PRO A 309 14.01 9.62 14.35
C PRO A 309 14.06 8.83 13.02
N ILE A 310 15.05 7.95 12.85
CA ILE A 310 15.04 6.93 11.78
C ILE A 310 15.19 5.50 12.35
N LEU A 311 15.14 5.31 13.67
CA LEU A 311 15.54 4.03 14.27
C LEU A 311 14.43 3.03 14.63
N LEU A 312 13.16 3.23 14.26
CA LEU A 312 12.08 2.27 14.60
C LEU A 312 10.95 2.18 13.56
N LEU A 313 11.30 1.79 12.34
CA LEU A 313 10.43 1.03 11.42
C LEU A 313 11.26 -0.14 10.88
#